data_AF-A0A800IJP6-F1
#
_entry.id   AF-A0A800IJP6-F1
#
_cell.length_a   1.000
_cell.length_b   1.000
_cell.length_c   1.000
_cell.angle_alpha   90.00
_cell.angle_beta   90.00
_cell.angle_gamma   90.00
#
_symmetry.space_group_name_H-M   'P 1'
#
loop_
_entity.id
_entity.type
_entity.pdbx_description
1 polymer ?
#
loop_
_entity_poly.entity_id
_entity_poly.type
_entity_poly.pdbx_seq_one_letter_code
_entity_poly.pdbx_strand_id
1 'polypeptide(L)'
;MHAAVHEAHHFHKLTAAHCRAKESMIRVVEAGIDLMEHAEFLDPANQLRFDSDLAEKMEESAIWISPTLQAWTDYPRIGSLTQRREEGQFLQEEKQELARLEHRLDIMRKMLDYGMKDRLVAGTDSGVSNLACRHLDCDFQLLENIRFFTGRNPDFGDAYIR
;
A
#
# COMPACT_ATOMS: atom_id res chain seq x y z
N MET A 1 -22.45 -2.74 -3.33
CA MET A 1 -21.47 -2.83 -2.23
C MET A 1 -22.14 -2.67 -0.87
N HIS A 2 -22.88 -1.57 -0.62
CA HIS A 2 -23.61 -1.34 0.64
C HIS A 2 -24.38 -2.53 1.21
N ALA A 3 -25.15 -3.28 0.39
CA ALA A 3 -25.91 -4.43 0.89
C ALA A 3 -25.02 -5.54 1.48
N ALA A 4 -23.86 -5.81 0.88
CA ALA A 4 -22.92 -6.81 1.38
C ALA A 4 -22.25 -6.36 2.68
N VAL A 5 -21.89 -5.08 2.77
CA VAL A 5 -21.30 -4.49 3.98
C VAL A 5 -22.33 -4.49 5.12
N HIS A 6 -23.54 -4.01 4.84
CA HIS A 6 -24.63 -3.99 5.81
C HIS A 6 -24.93 -5.38 6.38
N GLU A 7 -25.03 -6.40 5.52
CA GLU A 7 -25.30 -7.77 5.97
C GLU A 7 -24.14 -8.33 6.80
N ALA A 8 -22.89 -8.11 6.38
CA ALA A 8 -21.73 -8.54 7.15
C ALA A 8 -21.69 -7.88 8.54
N HIS A 9 -21.91 -6.57 8.61
CA HIS A 9 -21.95 -5.81 9.85
C HIS A 9 -23.14 -6.23 10.73
N HIS A 10 -24.29 -6.56 10.15
CA HIS A 10 -25.44 -7.13 10.88
C HIS A 10 -25.07 -8.41 11.63
N PHE A 11 -24.18 -9.23 11.05
CA PHE A 11 -23.64 -10.44 11.68
C PHE A 11 -22.29 -10.24 12.39
N HIS A 12 -21.91 -8.99 12.67
CA HIS A 12 -20.65 -8.63 13.34
C HIS A 12 -19.40 -9.21 12.63
N LYS A 13 -19.41 -9.24 11.30
CA LYS A 13 -18.29 -9.67 10.46
C LYS A 13 -17.60 -8.46 9.85
N LEU A 14 -16.27 -8.49 9.85
CA LEU A 14 -15.45 -7.53 9.12
C LEU A 14 -15.47 -7.84 7.62
N THR A 15 -15.28 -6.79 6.84
CA THR A 15 -15.32 -6.82 5.38
C THR A 15 -13.98 -6.39 4.79
N ALA A 16 -13.57 -7.07 3.73
CA ALA A 16 -12.38 -6.72 2.97
C ALA A 16 -12.75 -6.60 1.48
N ALA A 17 -12.16 -5.64 0.78
CA ALA A 17 -12.38 -5.45 -0.64
C ALA A 17 -11.08 -5.31 -1.44
N HIS A 18 -10.96 -6.12 -2.49
CA HIS A 18 -9.92 -5.99 -3.51
C HIS A 18 -10.13 -4.70 -4.33
N CYS A 19 -9.24 -3.71 -4.18
CA CYS A 19 -9.40 -2.39 -4.80
C CYS A 19 -8.10 -1.87 -5.42
N ARG A 20 -7.91 -2.11 -6.71
CA ARG A 20 -6.84 -1.47 -7.48
C ARG A 20 -7.25 -0.16 -8.13
N ALA A 21 -8.44 -0.16 -8.76
CA ALA A 21 -8.95 1.00 -9.49
C ALA A 21 -9.46 2.09 -8.55
N LYS A 22 -9.20 3.36 -8.88
CA LYS A 22 -9.67 4.51 -8.11
C LYS A 22 -11.18 4.51 -7.91
N GLU A 23 -11.94 4.18 -8.95
CA GLU A 23 -13.40 4.10 -8.88
C GLU A 23 -13.90 3.04 -7.90
N SER A 24 -13.20 1.89 -7.81
CA SER A 24 -13.53 0.87 -6.82
C SER A 24 -13.25 1.39 -5.42
N MET A 25 -12.12 2.08 -5.22
CA MET A 25 -11.75 2.65 -3.93
C MET A 25 -12.82 3.64 -3.41
N ILE A 26 -13.33 4.53 -4.27
CA ILE A 26 -14.43 5.46 -3.93
C ILE A 26 -15.65 4.69 -3.43
N ARG A 27 -16.11 3.71 -4.20
CA ARG A 27 -17.33 2.95 -3.88
C ARG A 27 -17.24 2.15 -2.59
N VAL A 28 -16.06 1.65 -2.23
CA VAL A 28 -15.90 0.87 -1.00
C VAL A 28 -15.77 1.75 0.24
N VAL A 29 -15.15 2.93 0.10
CA VAL A 29 -15.15 3.96 1.15
C VAL A 29 -16.58 4.42 1.42
N GLU A 30 -17.34 4.76 0.37
CA GLU A 30 -18.76 5.11 0.50
C GLU A 30 -19.59 3.98 1.12
N ALA A 31 -19.26 2.73 0.80
CA ALA A 31 -19.96 1.56 1.33
C ALA A 31 -19.65 1.24 2.80
N GLY A 32 -18.60 1.83 3.38
CA GLY A 32 -18.16 1.55 4.75
C GLY A 32 -17.41 0.22 4.91
N ILE A 33 -16.59 -0.16 3.92
CA ILE A 33 -15.73 -1.35 4.04
C ILE A 33 -14.73 -1.19 5.20
N ASP A 34 -14.37 -2.28 5.87
CA ASP A 34 -13.42 -2.22 6.99
C ASP A 34 -11.96 -2.24 6.54
N LEU A 35 -11.64 -3.02 5.48
CA LEU A 35 -10.29 -3.19 4.94
C LEU A 35 -10.28 -3.09 3.40
N MET A 36 -9.38 -2.27 2.88
CA MET A 36 -9.10 -2.15 1.45
C MET A 36 -7.77 -2.81 1.10
N GLU A 37 -7.79 -3.76 0.17
CA GLU A 37 -6.58 -4.35 -0.39
C GLU A 37 -6.06 -3.53 -1.57
N HIS A 38 -4.73 -3.44 -1.68
CA HIS A 38 -3.93 -2.73 -2.67
C HIS A 38 -3.98 -1.20 -2.58
N ALA A 39 -5.14 -0.57 -2.73
CA ALA A 39 -5.27 0.91 -2.73
C ALA A 39 -4.28 1.59 -3.72
N GLU A 40 -4.41 1.32 -5.02
CA GLU A 40 -3.42 1.77 -6.02
C GLU A 40 -3.74 3.05 -6.78
N PHE A 41 -4.99 3.53 -6.71
CA PHE A 41 -5.47 4.64 -7.52
C PHE A 41 -5.24 4.41 -9.02
N LEU A 42 -5.42 3.17 -9.50
CA LEU A 42 -5.28 2.84 -10.92
C LEU A 42 -6.40 3.53 -11.71
N ASP A 43 -6.02 4.29 -12.73
CA ASP A 43 -6.93 4.96 -13.64
C ASP A 43 -7.33 4.06 -14.84
N PRO A 44 -8.33 4.45 -15.65
CA PRO A 44 -8.73 3.68 -16.84
C PRO A 44 -7.64 3.55 -17.94
N ALA A 45 -6.58 4.35 -17.86
CA ALA A 45 -5.42 4.31 -18.76
C ALA A 45 -4.27 3.44 -18.20
N ASN A 46 -4.53 2.64 -17.14
CA ASN A 46 -3.57 1.81 -16.43
C ASN A 46 -2.40 2.59 -15.82
N GLN A 47 -2.63 3.83 -15.40
CA GLN A 47 -1.66 4.66 -14.69
C GLN A 47 -2.10 4.85 -13.24
N LEU A 48 -1.14 4.75 -12.32
CA LEU A 48 -1.42 5.04 -10.93
C LEU A 48 -1.45 6.56 -10.74
N ARG A 49 -2.57 7.12 -10.27
CA ARG A 49 -2.74 8.56 -10.10
C ARG A 49 -3.28 8.87 -8.70
N PHE A 50 -2.38 9.28 -7.82
CA PHE A 50 -2.75 9.71 -6.47
C PHE A 50 -3.84 10.79 -6.50
N ASP A 51 -4.81 10.66 -5.60
CA ASP A 51 -5.96 11.55 -5.46
C ASP A 51 -6.05 11.94 -3.98
N SER A 52 -5.73 13.21 -3.69
CA SER A 52 -5.67 13.74 -2.32
C SER A 52 -7.04 13.69 -1.65
N ASP A 53 -8.09 14.07 -2.37
CA ASP A 53 -9.45 14.17 -1.83
C ASP A 53 -9.98 12.79 -1.44
N LEU A 54 -9.62 11.77 -2.21
CA LEU A 54 -9.93 10.39 -1.85
C LEU A 54 -9.09 9.90 -0.65
N ALA A 55 -7.81 10.29 -0.57
CA ALA A 55 -6.97 9.93 0.59
C ALA A 55 -7.51 10.55 1.89
N GLU A 56 -7.97 11.81 1.85
CA GLU A 56 -8.64 12.47 2.99
C GLU A 56 -9.91 11.70 3.39
N LYS A 57 -10.78 11.36 2.43
CA LYS A 57 -11.99 10.56 2.71
C LYS A 57 -11.68 9.19 3.30
N MET A 58 -10.58 8.56 2.87
CA MET A 58 -10.14 7.28 3.42
C MET A 58 -9.76 7.44 4.90
N GLU A 59 -8.99 8.47 5.25
CA GLU A 59 -8.64 8.78 6.64
C GLU A 59 -9.91 9.06 7.48
N GLU A 60 -10.79 9.93 7.00
CA GLU A 60 -12.05 10.31 7.67
C GLU A 60 -12.98 9.11 7.92
N SER A 61 -13.01 8.16 6.98
CA SER A 61 -13.81 6.93 7.09
C SER A 61 -13.20 5.87 8.00
N ALA A 62 -11.98 6.10 8.51
CA ALA A 62 -11.22 5.19 9.37
C ALA A 62 -11.02 3.78 8.78
N ILE A 63 -11.00 3.68 7.45
CA ILE A 63 -10.78 2.44 6.72
C ILE A 63 -9.36 1.92 6.94
N TRP A 64 -9.20 0.60 7.08
CA TRP A 64 -7.89 -0.03 7.08
C TRP A 64 -7.42 -0.27 5.64
N ILE A 65 -6.11 -0.24 5.43
CA ILE A 65 -5.49 -0.58 4.15
C ILE A 65 -4.46 -1.69 4.31
N SER A 66 -4.44 -2.60 3.35
CA SER A 66 -3.38 -3.57 3.14
C SER A 66 -2.84 -3.34 1.73
N PRO A 67 -1.73 -2.60 1.58
CA PRO A 67 -1.28 -2.17 0.25
C PRO A 67 -0.60 -3.28 -0.55
N THR A 68 -0.26 -4.39 0.12
CA THR A 68 0.40 -5.56 -0.49
C THR A 68 1.56 -5.15 -1.38
N LEU A 69 2.53 -4.40 -0.87
CA LEU A 69 3.52 -3.70 -1.70
C LEU A 69 4.33 -4.66 -2.54
N GLN A 70 4.66 -5.83 -1.99
CA GLN A 70 5.35 -6.87 -2.75
C GLN A 70 4.55 -7.38 -3.96
N ALA A 71 3.22 -7.32 -3.89
CA ALA A 71 2.37 -7.61 -5.03
C ALA A 71 2.37 -6.39 -5.96
N TRP A 72 2.58 -6.63 -7.25
CA TRP A 72 2.61 -5.58 -8.27
C TRP A 72 3.79 -4.59 -8.17
N THR A 73 4.76 -4.87 -7.29
CA THR A 73 6.08 -4.22 -7.28
C THR A 73 7.13 -5.29 -7.51
N ASP A 74 7.94 -5.16 -8.57
CA ASP A 74 9.05 -6.09 -8.84
C ASP A 74 10.20 -5.82 -7.85
N TYR A 75 10.01 -6.24 -6.60
CA TYR A 75 10.90 -5.92 -5.49
C TYR A 75 12.36 -6.34 -5.72
N PRO A 76 12.66 -7.57 -6.21
CA PRO A 76 14.03 -7.94 -6.55
C PRO A 76 14.65 -7.02 -7.60
N ARG A 77 13.84 -6.58 -8.58
CA ARG A 77 14.29 -5.66 -9.62
C ARG A 77 14.60 -4.27 -9.06
N ILE A 78 13.77 -3.71 -8.18
CA ILE A 78 14.05 -2.45 -7.47
C ILE A 78 15.39 -2.54 -6.73
N GLY A 79 15.63 -3.61 -5.98
CA GLY A 79 16.90 -3.83 -5.28
C GLY A 79 18.10 -3.85 -6.24
N SER A 80 18.01 -4.63 -7.31
CA SER A 80 19.09 -4.73 -8.31
C SER A 80 19.38 -3.41 -9.03
N LEU A 81 18.35 -2.63 -9.38
CA LEU A 81 18.51 -1.34 -10.06
C LEU A 81 19.06 -0.28 -9.09
N THR A 82 18.66 -0.32 -7.82
CA THR A 82 19.18 0.56 -6.77
C THR A 82 20.66 0.31 -6.52
N GLN A 83 21.08 -0.95 -6.43
CA GLN A 83 22.50 -1.29 -6.29
C GLN A 83 23.33 -0.80 -7.49
N ARG A 84 22.85 -1.04 -8.72
CA ARG A 84 23.54 -0.58 -9.93
C ARG A 84 23.62 0.94 -10.04
N ARG A 85 22.61 1.65 -9.51
CA ARG A 85 22.64 3.11 -9.33
C ARG A 85 23.78 3.55 -8.41
N GLU A 86 23.94 2.88 -7.28
CA GLU A 86 25.00 3.17 -6.30
C GLU A 86 26.40 2.84 -6.83
N GLU A 87 26.52 1.77 -7.63
CA GLU A 87 27.77 1.37 -8.30
C GLU A 87 28.13 2.27 -9.51
N GLY A 88 27.29 3.25 -9.85
CA GLY A 88 27.50 4.17 -10.97
C GLY A 88 27.27 3.55 -12.36
N GLN A 89 26.77 2.31 -12.42
CA GLN A 89 26.50 1.56 -13.65
C GLN A 89 25.03 1.68 -14.08
N PHE A 90 24.54 2.92 -14.14
CA PHE A 90 23.11 3.22 -14.22
C PHE A 90 22.73 3.89 -15.55
N LEU A 91 22.12 3.10 -16.44
CA LEU A 91 21.70 3.54 -17.76
C LEU A 91 20.42 4.38 -17.69
N GLN A 92 20.15 5.14 -18.76
CA GLN A 92 18.94 5.99 -18.82
C GLN A 92 17.66 5.15 -18.85
N GLU A 93 17.68 3.99 -19.49
CA GLU A 93 16.55 3.06 -19.54
C GLU A 93 16.24 2.49 -18.14
N GLU A 94 17.28 2.17 -17.38
CA GLU A 94 17.19 1.66 -16.00
C GLU A 94 16.65 2.71 -15.03
N LYS A 95 16.96 4.00 -15.26
CA LYS A 95 16.35 5.12 -14.54
C LYS A 95 14.85 5.18 -14.75
N GLN A 96 14.41 5.04 -16.00
CA GLN A 96 12.99 5.07 -16.34
C GLN A 96 12.25 3.85 -15.77
N GLU A 97 12.88 2.68 -15.83
CA GLU A 97 12.36 1.46 -15.24
C GLU A 97 12.22 1.59 -13.72
N LEU A 98 13.28 2.03 -13.03
CA LEU A 98 13.27 2.22 -11.58
C LEU A 98 12.20 3.23 -11.17
N ALA A 99 12.11 4.38 -11.85
CA ALA A 99 11.08 5.38 -11.56
C ALA A 99 9.65 4.82 -11.73
N ARG A 100 9.42 3.96 -12.72
CA ARG A 100 8.12 3.29 -12.91
C ARG A 100 7.79 2.35 -11.75
N LEU A 101 8.79 1.59 -11.28
CA LEU A 101 8.63 0.65 -10.16
C LEU A 101 8.46 1.38 -8.82
N GLU A 102 9.19 2.47 -8.62
CA GLU A 102 9.12 3.32 -7.42
C GLU A 102 7.83 4.14 -7.34
N HIS A 103 7.17 4.43 -8.47
CA HIS A 103 5.93 5.21 -8.49
C HIS A 103 4.83 4.64 -7.59
N ARG A 104 4.76 3.31 -7.45
CA ARG A 104 3.87 2.63 -6.51
C ARG A 104 4.20 2.97 -5.05
N LEU A 105 5.50 3.00 -4.71
CA LEU A 105 5.99 3.37 -3.39
C LEU A 105 5.76 4.85 -3.11
N ASP A 106 5.84 5.72 -4.12
CA ASP A 106 5.56 7.15 -3.99
C ASP A 106 4.09 7.43 -3.66
N ILE A 107 3.16 6.68 -4.23
CA ILE A 107 1.74 6.77 -3.86
C ILE A 107 1.53 6.42 -2.39
N MET A 108 2.21 5.38 -1.92
CA MET A 108 2.12 4.95 -0.54
C MET A 108 2.75 5.97 0.41
N ARG A 109 3.91 6.55 0.07
CA ARG A 109 4.50 7.67 0.82
C ARG A 109 3.49 8.82 0.97
N LYS A 110 2.84 9.21 -0.13
CA LYS A 110 1.79 10.24 -0.09
C LYS A 110 0.63 9.84 0.80
N MET A 111 0.15 8.60 0.75
CA MET A 111 -0.91 8.15 1.67
C MET A 111 -0.50 8.24 3.15
N LEU A 112 0.76 7.98 3.48
CA LEU A 112 1.26 8.15 4.85
C LEU A 112 1.23 9.61 5.30
N ASP A 113 1.48 10.56 4.39
CA ASP A 113 1.36 12.00 4.68
C ASP A 113 -0.09 12.43 4.98
N TYR A 114 -1.08 11.62 4.59
CA TYR A 114 -2.51 11.82 4.84
C TYR A 114 -3.04 10.97 6.02
N GLY A 115 -2.17 10.59 6.96
CA GLY A 115 -2.61 9.95 8.22
C GLY A 115 -2.91 8.45 8.13
N MET A 116 -2.76 7.83 6.95
CA MET A 116 -3.04 6.39 6.78
C MET A 116 -2.08 5.46 7.55
N LYS A 117 -1.01 5.98 8.14
CA LYS A 117 0.00 5.21 8.88
C LYS A 117 -0.60 4.32 9.97
N ASP A 118 -1.54 4.85 10.76
CA ASP A 118 -2.14 4.14 11.90
C ASP A 118 -3.24 3.15 11.48
N ARG A 119 -3.58 3.13 10.18
CA ARG A 119 -4.60 2.28 9.57
C ARG A 119 -4.02 1.36 8.50
N LEU A 120 -2.70 1.12 8.55
CA LEU A 120 -2.02 0.23 7.63
C LEU A 120 -1.78 -1.13 8.29
N VAL A 121 -2.17 -2.21 7.60
CA VAL A 121 -1.83 -3.59 7.94
C VAL A 121 -0.88 -4.14 6.89
N ALA A 122 0.21 -4.76 7.33
CA ALA A 122 1.11 -5.44 6.41
C ALA A 122 0.42 -6.66 5.79
N GLY A 123 0.49 -6.76 4.47
CA GLY A 123 -0.19 -7.78 3.68
C GLY A 123 0.67 -8.14 2.49
N THR A 124 0.55 -9.37 1.99
CA THR A 124 1.49 -9.89 0.98
C THR A 124 0.84 -10.25 -0.34
N ASP A 125 -0.48 -10.49 -0.33
CA ASP A 125 -1.18 -11.16 -1.44
C ASP A 125 -0.51 -12.49 -1.86
N SER A 126 0.12 -13.18 -0.89
CA SER A 126 0.84 -14.42 -1.14
C SER A 126 -0.07 -15.52 -1.68
N GLY A 127 0.44 -16.34 -2.60
CA GLY A 127 -0.34 -17.37 -3.30
C GLY A 127 -0.92 -16.93 -4.64
N VAL A 128 -0.75 -15.64 -5.00
CA VAL A 128 -1.04 -15.12 -6.33
C VAL A 128 0.22 -15.19 -7.21
N SER A 129 0.09 -15.74 -8.42
CA SER A 129 1.17 -15.82 -9.41
C SER A 129 2.43 -16.51 -8.85
N ASN A 130 3.57 -15.81 -8.85
CA ASN A 130 4.88 -16.27 -8.37
C ASN A 130 5.22 -15.79 -6.95
N LEU A 131 4.29 -15.12 -6.24
CA LEU A 131 4.51 -14.69 -4.86
C LEU A 131 4.41 -15.89 -3.92
N ALA A 132 5.57 -16.44 -3.58
CA ALA A 132 5.66 -17.53 -2.64
C ALA A 132 5.15 -17.11 -1.26
N CYS A 133 4.35 -17.98 -0.63
CA CYS A 133 4.02 -17.83 0.77
C CYS A 133 5.31 -17.83 1.60
N ARG A 134 5.36 -17.00 2.66
CA ARG A 134 6.44 -16.86 3.68
C ARG A 134 7.46 -15.72 3.47
N HIS A 135 7.16 -14.74 2.62
CA HIS A 135 8.04 -13.58 2.38
C HIS A 135 7.52 -12.23 2.90
N LEU A 136 6.87 -12.22 4.07
CA LEU A 136 6.39 -10.97 4.71
C LEU A 136 7.54 -9.99 5.01
N ASP A 137 8.76 -10.50 5.16
CA ASP A 137 9.99 -9.71 5.28
C ASP A 137 10.21 -8.78 4.09
N CYS A 138 9.87 -9.19 2.87
CA CYS A 138 9.95 -8.32 1.69
C CYS A 138 8.99 -7.12 1.79
N ASP A 139 7.76 -7.35 2.26
CA ASP A 139 6.78 -6.28 2.45
C ASP A 139 7.24 -5.30 3.55
N PHE A 140 7.84 -5.80 4.64
CA PHE A 140 8.43 -4.93 5.67
C PHE A 140 9.61 -4.10 5.16
N GLN A 141 10.47 -4.65 4.31
CA GLN A 141 11.56 -3.88 3.69
C GLN A 141 11.01 -2.79 2.76
N LEU A 142 9.91 -3.06 2.04
CA LEU A 142 9.22 -2.04 1.24
C LEU A 142 8.55 -0.96 2.12
N LEU A 143 7.98 -1.33 3.26
CA LEU A 143 7.45 -0.38 4.24
C LEU A 143 8.56 0.51 4.84
N GLU A 144 9.74 -0.05 5.08
CA GLU A 144 10.92 0.72 5.48
C GLU A 144 11.35 1.72 4.38
N ASN A 145 11.36 1.31 3.12
CA ASN A 145 11.68 2.16 1.97
C ASN A 145 10.73 3.36 1.81
N ILE A 146 9.49 3.25 2.28
CA ILE A 146 8.52 4.37 2.31
C ILE A 146 8.55 5.15 3.63
N ARG A 147 9.55 4.90 4.49
CA ARG A 147 9.75 5.57 5.78
C ARG A 147 8.61 5.34 6.78
N PHE A 148 7.87 4.24 6.65
CA PHE A 148 6.77 3.90 7.55
C PHE A 148 7.21 3.92 9.03
N PHE A 149 8.38 3.36 9.32
CA PHE A 149 8.91 3.24 10.68
C PHE A 149 9.65 4.50 11.18
N THR A 150 9.98 5.48 10.33
CA THR A 150 10.88 6.59 10.69
C THR A 150 10.21 7.95 10.91
N GLY A 151 8.88 7.98 11.05
CA GLY A 151 8.11 9.16 11.49
C GLY A 151 7.73 9.09 12.97
N ARG A 152 8.06 10.14 13.74
CA ARG A 152 7.85 10.33 15.19
C ARG A 152 6.62 9.62 15.75
N ASN A 153 6.83 8.88 16.83
CA ASN A 153 5.85 8.71 17.88
C ASN A 153 6.45 9.34 19.15
N PRO A 154 6.00 10.53 19.60
CA PRO A 154 6.49 11.10 20.86
C PRO A 154 6.01 10.33 22.10
N ASP A 155 5.01 9.44 21.95
CA ASP A 155 4.26 8.91 23.10
C ASP A 155 4.38 7.39 23.33
N PHE A 156 5.17 6.65 22.54
CA PHE A 156 5.47 5.26 22.84
C PHE A 156 6.85 5.14 23.49
N GLY A 157 6.88 5.34 24.80
CA GLY A 157 8.05 5.07 25.62
C GLY A 157 8.42 3.57 25.61
N ASP A 158 9.72 3.33 25.45
CA ASP A 158 10.58 2.24 25.99
C ASP A 158 9.91 1.11 26.80
N ALA A 159 8.93 0.39 26.25
CA ALA A 159 8.27 -0.70 26.97
C ALA A 159 8.65 -2.12 26.48
N TYR A 160 9.41 -2.29 25.39
CA TYR A 160 9.68 -3.63 24.86
C TYR A 160 11.08 -3.82 24.29
N ILE A 161 12.11 -3.52 25.09
CA ILE A 161 13.40 -4.23 25.01
C ILE A 161 13.91 -4.48 26.44
N ARG A 162 13.51 -5.63 27.01
CA ARG A 162 14.29 -6.39 27.98
C ARG A 162 14.02 -7.87 27.78
#